data_AF-A0A2Y9AB17-F1
#
_entry.id   AF-A0A2Y9AB17-F1
#
_cell.length_a   1.000
_cell.length_b   1.000
_cell.length_c   1.000
_cell.angle_alpha   90.00
_cell.angle_beta   90.00
_cell.angle_gamma   90.00
#
_symmetry.space_group_name_H-M   'P 1'
#
loop_
_entity.id
_entity.type
_entity.pdbx_description
1 polymer ?
#
loop_
_entity_poly.entity_id
_entity_poly.type
_entity_poly.pdbx_seq_one_letter_code
_entity_poly.pdbx_strand_id
1 'polypeptide(L)'
;MDDHGDPTDTLACEVCGRLPEPRKARRTAATVLAMLPLELAVHAAVVASDLPLLTKVLVLTVTATALAVWVAEPSVTRLLRRWLHGPILRERRRLDAAGSLWRLRTTVRDTPGSLESITRQLRMLDGNILGVQVQPGADGAVDEFVVDVPEEITARDLVEAVEDGGGRNVQVWPTTALALVDNPTRALCTALRVAEAPHELPEAVADLLGAEVVDGGPGDPTSHLSGDATRLKIHAGWRGAVVLARAGQPFTLAESARAHRLAELAELVDGVRLSGLGAAAPHAEG
;
A
#
# COMPACT_ATOMS: atom_id res chain seq x y z
N MET A 1 17.87 -0.12 -27.63
CA MET A 1 18.69 0.85 -26.88
C MET A 1 18.50 0.44 -25.44
N ASP A 2 19.27 -0.56 -25.05
CA ASP A 2 19.01 -1.33 -23.83
C ASP A 2 19.50 -0.52 -22.64
N ASP A 3 18.56 0.01 -21.88
CA ASP A 3 18.80 0.72 -20.64
C ASP A 3 19.56 -0.21 -19.67
N HIS A 4 20.87 0.00 -19.52
CA HIS A 4 21.75 -0.75 -18.63
C HIS A 4 21.63 -0.27 -17.15
N GLY A 5 20.51 0.37 -16.79
CA GLY A 5 20.21 0.77 -15.42
C GLY A 5 20.16 -0.41 -14.44
N ASP A 6 20.50 -0.17 -13.18
CA ASP A 6 20.35 -1.19 -12.15
C ASP A 6 18.85 -1.45 -11.95
N PRO A 7 18.32 -2.68 -12.09
CA PRO A 7 16.90 -2.95 -11.88
C PRO A 7 16.39 -2.51 -10.50
N THR A 8 17.28 -2.32 -9.52
CA THR A 8 16.91 -1.74 -8.21
C THR A 8 16.52 -0.27 -8.27
N ASP A 9 16.92 0.47 -9.30
CA ASP A 9 16.60 1.90 -9.44
C ASP A 9 15.10 2.10 -9.62
N THR A 10 14.41 1.15 -10.28
CA THR A 10 12.95 1.13 -10.40
C THR A 10 12.21 0.97 -9.07
N LEU A 11 12.89 0.50 -8.01
CA LEU A 11 12.33 0.34 -6.68
C LEU A 11 12.45 1.59 -5.81
N ALA A 12 13.27 2.57 -6.22
CA ALA A 12 13.42 3.79 -5.45
C ALA A 12 12.10 4.57 -5.46
N CYS A 13 11.69 5.07 -4.29
CA CYS A 13 10.55 5.95 -4.20
C CYS A 13 10.83 7.22 -5.02
N GLU A 14 9.93 7.58 -5.94
CA GLU A 14 10.07 8.76 -6.80
C GLU A 14 10.11 10.07 -6.00
N VAL A 15 9.47 10.10 -4.82
CA VAL A 15 9.39 11.30 -3.98
C VAL A 15 10.63 11.48 -3.09
N CYS A 16 11.07 10.42 -2.40
CA CYS A 16 12.13 10.53 -1.40
C CYS A 16 13.45 9.85 -1.79
N GLY A 17 13.50 9.16 -2.94
CA GLY A 17 14.67 8.45 -3.46
C GLY A 17 15.10 7.23 -2.61
N ARG A 18 14.36 6.88 -1.57
CA ARG A 18 14.71 5.75 -0.69
C ARG A 18 14.30 4.43 -1.30
N LEU A 19 15.15 3.42 -1.11
CA LEU A 19 14.84 2.03 -1.41
C LEU A 19 14.01 1.41 -0.28
N PRO A 20 13.16 0.42 -0.58
CA PRO A 20 12.43 -0.34 0.43
C PRO A 20 13.40 -1.02 1.40
N GLU A 21 13.05 -1.10 2.68
CA GLU A 21 13.91 -1.79 3.64
C GLU A 21 14.02 -3.30 3.30
N PRO A 22 15.25 -3.85 3.20
CA PRO A 22 15.42 -5.27 3.00
C PRO A 22 15.02 -6.04 4.26
N ARG A 23 14.62 -7.31 4.10
CA ARG A 23 14.32 -8.19 5.23
C ARG A 23 15.50 -8.22 6.20
N LYS A 24 15.24 -8.06 7.51
CA LYS A 24 16.26 -8.03 8.58
C LYS A 24 17.29 -9.15 8.44
N ALA A 25 16.85 -10.39 8.22
CA ALA A 25 17.72 -11.55 8.05
C ALA A 25 18.70 -11.41 6.86
N ARG A 26 18.26 -10.86 5.72
CA ARG A 26 19.13 -10.61 4.56
C ARG A 26 20.13 -9.51 4.85
N ARG A 27 19.70 -8.43 5.52
CA ARG A 27 20.61 -7.36 5.96
C ARG A 27 21.69 -7.92 6.89
N THR A 28 21.31 -8.70 7.90
CA THR A 28 22.25 -9.34 8.83
C THR A 28 23.19 -10.30 8.10
N ALA A 29 22.69 -11.14 7.20
CA ALA A 29 23.51 -12.07 6.44
C ALA A 29 24.50 -11.33 5.52
N ALA A 30 24.08 -10.25 4.86
CA ALA A 30 24.95 -9.42 4.04
C ALA A 30 26.08 -8.79 4.87
N THR A 31 25.75 -8.24 6.04
CA THR A 31 26.75 -7.66 6.96
C THR A 31 27.73 -8.73 7.45
N VAL A 32 27.23 -9.89 7.91
CA VAL A 32 28.08 -10.99 8.39
C VAL A 32 28.98 -11.52 7.26
N LEU A 33 28.44 -11.78 6.07
CA LEU A 33 29.20 -12.32 4.95
C LEU A 33 30.29 -11.36 4.46
N ALA A 34 30.05 -10.05 4.55
CA ALA A 34 31.05 -9.06 4.20
C ALA A 34 32.13 -8.88 5.27
N MET A 35 31.76 -8.97 6.55
CA MET A 35 32.67 -8.74 7.68
C MET A 35 33.53 -9.97 8.00
N LEU A 36 32.95 -11.16 7.95
CA LEU A 36 33.58 -12.43 8.32
C LEU A 36 34.93 -12.70 7.63
N PRO A 37 35.08 -12.61 6.29
CA PRO A 37 36.36 -12.91 5.64
C PRO A 37 37.45 -11.91 6.04
N LEU A 38 37.07 -10.65 6.26
CA LEU A 38 37.99 -9.60 6.65
C LEU A 38 38.43 -9.76 8.11
N GLU A 39 37.49 -10.04 9.01
CA GLU A 39 37.83 -10.39 10.39
C GLU A 39 38.71 -11.64 10.46
N LEU A 40 38.38 -12.69 9.72
CA LEU A 40 39.16 -13.94 9.70
C LEU A 40 40.59 -13.69 9.20
N ALA A 41 40.76 -12.85 8.17
CA ALA A 41 42.07 -12.47 7.64
C ALA A 41 42.89 -11.68 8.67
N VAL A 42 42.28 -10.72 9.38
CA VAL A 42 42.96 -9.96 10.46
C VAL A 42 43.35 -10.89 11.60
N HIS A 43 42.46 -11.78 12.04
CA HIS A 43 42.76 -12.74 13.10
C HIS A 43 43.91 -13.67 12.70
N ALA A 44 43.88 -14.21 11.48
CA ALA A 44 44.96 -15.05 10.96
C ALA A 44 46.31 -14.31 10.95
N ALA A 45 46.34 -13.07 10.47
CA ALA A 45 47.55 -12.24 10.42
C ALA A 45 48.11 -11.91 11.81
N VAL A 46 47.24 -11.53 12.76
CA VAL A 46 47.66 -11.20 14.13
C VAL A 46 48.15 -12.44 14.87
N VAL A 47 47.50 -13.59 14.70
CA VAL A 47 47.92 -14.85 15.33
C VAL A 47 49.30 -15.28 14.83
N ALA A 48 49.57 -15.16 13.53
CA ALA A 48 50.84 -15.52 12.90
C ALA A 48 52.01 -14.58 13.24
N SER A 49 51.76 -13.44 13.90
CA SER A 49 52.80 -12.46 14.25
C SER A 49 53.46 -12.74 15.60
N ASP A 50 54.72 -12.34 15.77
CA ASP A 50 55.47 -12.45 17.04
C ASP A 50 55.15 -11.33 18.04
N LEU A 51 53.97 -10.71 17.93
CA LEU A 51 53.58 -9.59 18.79
C LEU A 51 53.31 -10.05 20.25
N PRO A 52 53.60 -9.19 21.24
CA PRO A 52 53.15 -9.40 22.63
C PRO A 52 51.63 -9.53 22.72
N LEU A 53 51.13 -10.32 23.69
CA LEU A 53 49.70 -10.61 23.85
C LEU A 53 48.82 -9.35 23.95
N LEU A 54 49.27 -8.36 24.72
CA LEU A 54 48.54 -7.09 24.90
C LEU A 54 48.38 -6.35 23.56
N THR A 55 49.42 -6.36 22.73
CA THR A 55 49.37 -5.74 21.40
C THR A 55 48.42 -6.49 20.48
N LYS A 56 48.39 -7.84 20.53
CA LYS A 56 47.44 -8.65 19.76
C LYS A 56 45.99 -8.31 20.12
N VAL A 57 45.65 -8.26 21.41
CA VAL A 57 44.30 -7.91 21.88
C VAL A 57 43.91 -6.49 21.45
N LEU A 58 44.83 -5.53 21.58
CA LEU A 58 44.55 -4.14 21.22
C LEU A 58 44.32 -3.98 19.72
N VAL A 59 45.16 -4.61 18.89
CA VAL A 59 45.01 -4.59 17.42
C VAL A 59 43.69 -5.25 17.01
N LEU A 60 43.35 -6.42 17.56
CA LEU A 60 42.09 -7.10 17.23
C LEU A 60 40.87 -6.27 17.64
N THR A 61 40.86 -5.71 18.85
CA THR A 61 39.73 -4.90 19.33
C THR A 61 39.53 -3.66 18.46
N VAL A 62 40.61 -2.95 18.13
CA VAL A 62 40.55 -1.72 17.32
C VAL A 62 40.11 -2.03 15.89
N THR A 63 40.67 -3.07 15.28
CA THR A 63 40.33 -3.45 13.89
C THR A 63 38.90 -3.99 13.78
N ALA A 64 38.45 -4.85 14.69
CA ALA A 64 37.07 -5.32 14.74
C ALA A 64 36.08 -4.15 14.90
N THR A 65 36.36 -3.21 15.81
CA THR A 65 35.53 -2.01 16.00
C THR A 65 35.51 -1.12 14.75
N ALA A 66 36.68 -0.89 14.14
CA ALA A 66 36.78 -0.10 12.90
C ALA A 66 36.00 -0.75 11.75
N LEU A 67 36.09 -2.09 11.60
CA LEU A 67 35.36 -2.85 10.60
C LEU A 67 33.84 -2.79 10.82
N ALA A 68 33.39 -2.94 12.07
CA ALA A 68 31.98 -2.81 12.41
C ALA A 68 31.42 -1.43 12.01
N VAL A 69 32.19 -0.35 12.23
CA VAL A 69 31.76 1.02 11.91
C VAL A 69 31.84 1.32 10.41
N TRP A 70 32.93 0.93 9.74
CA TRP A 70 33.19 1.34 8.35
C TRP A 70 32.61 0.41 7.29
N VAL A 71 32.47 -0.89 7.58
CA VAL A 71 32.01 -1.89 6.60
C VAL A 71 30.50 -2.12 6.70
N ALA A 72 29.89 -1.99 7.89
CA ALA A 72 28.52 -2.44 8.11
C ALA A 72 27.44 -1.62 7.37
N GLU A 73 27.70 -0.38 6.97
CA GLU A 73 26.63 0.52 6.47
C GLU A 73 26.76 1.02 5.02
N PRO A 74 27.88 1.62 4.57
CA PRO A 74 27.89 2.32 3.28
C PRO A 74 28.27 1.45 2.07
N SER A 75 29.19 0.49 2.21
CA SER A 75 29.79 -0.23 1.07
C SER A 75 29.07 -1.53 0.73
N VAL A 76 28.67 -2.30 1.75
CA VAL A 76 28.02 -3.61 1.59
C VAL A 76 26.61 -3.46 1.04
N THR A 77 25.88 -2.44 1.49
CA THR A 77 24.53 -2.14 0.99
C THR A 77 24.53 -1.82 -0.49
N ARG A 78 25.57 -1.13 -1.01
CA ARG A 78 25.71 -0.81 -2.45
C ARG A 78 26.08 -2.03 -3.29
N LEU A 79 27.07 -2.82 -2.86
CA LEU A 79 27.52 -3.98 -3.64
C LEU A 79 26.48 -5.10 -3.69
N LEU A 80 25.73 -5.28 -2.59
CA LEU A 80 24.72 -6.34 -2.47
C LEU A 80 23.29 -5.84 -2.73
N ARG A 81 23.07 -4.66 -3.32
CA ARG A 81 21.71 -4.11 -3.57
C ARG A 81 20.79 -5.10 -4.27
N ARG A 82 21.22 -5.62 -5.42
CA ARG A 82 20.45 -6.60 -6.20
C ARG A 82 20.09 -7.85 -5.39
N TRP A 83 20.99 -8.30 -4.51
CA TRP A 83 20.71 -9.45 -3.66
C TRP A 83 19.79 -9.08 -2.49
N LEU A 84 20.02 -7.96 -1.81
CA LEU A 84 19.20 -7.46 -0.71
C LEU A 84 17.74 -7.26 -1.14
N HIS A 85 17.53 -6.65 -2.31
CA HIS A 85 16.20 -6.37 -2.88
C HIS A 85 15.71 -7.44 -3.86
N GLY A 86 16.48 -8.52 -4.05
CA GLY A 86 16.13 -9.61 -4.97
C GLY A 86 14.71 -10.19 -4.80
N PRO A 87 14.18 -10.37 -3.57
CA PRO A 87 12.81 -10.82 -3.38
C PRO A 87 11.77 -9.84 -3.94
N ILE A 88 11.95 -8.54 -3.70
CA ILE A 88 11.03 -7.50 -4.17
C ILE A 88 11.09 -7.38 -5.70
N LEU A 89 12.29 -7.49 -6.29
CA LEU A 89 12.47 -7.53 -7.74
C LEU A 89 11.83 -8.77 -8.40
N ARG A 90 11.75 -9.89 -7.69
CA ARG A 90 11.03 -11.09 -8.17
C ARG A 90 9.53 -10.86 -8.09
N GLU A 91 9.06 -10.24 -7.02
CA GLU A 91 7.64 -9.94 -6.84
C GLU A 91 7.14 -8.96 -7.91
N ARG A 92 7.86 -7.87 -8.18
CA ARG A 92 7.53 -6.96 -9.29
C ARG A 92 7.48 -7.68 -10.63
N ARG A 93 8.52 -8.45 -10.96
CA ARG A 93 8.53 -9.24 -12.21
C ARG A 93 7.38 -10.24 -12.31
N ARG A 94 6.89 -10.76 -11.18
CA ARG A 94 5.71 -11.63 -11.15
C ARG A 94 4.45 -10.82 -11.42
N LEU A 95 4.29 -9.67 -10.77
CA LEU A 95 3.16 -8.76 -11.05
C LEU A 95 3.15 -8.30 -12.52
N ASP A 96 4.31 -8.02 -13.09
CA ASP A 96 4.46 -7.64 -14.50
C ASP A 96 4.18 -8.80 -15.46
N ALA A 97 4.33 -10.05 -15.00
CA ALA A 97 4.10 -11.28 -15.74
C ALA A 97 2.79 -12.00 -15.36
N ALA A 98 1.97 -11.39 -14.50
CA ALA A 98 0.70 -11.94 -14.03
C ALA A 98 -0.24 -12.14 -15.23
N GLY A 99 -0.84 -13.32 -15.32
CA GLY A 99 -1.71 -13.68 -16.45
C GLY A 99 -3.02 -12.89 -16.41
N SER A 100 -3.68 -12.89 -15.25
CA SER A 100 -4.83 -12.02 -15.01
C SER A 100 -4.96 -11.64 -13.54
N LEU A 101 -5.21 -10.35 -13.29
CA LEU A 101 -5.42 -9.81 -11.95
C LEU A 101 -6.91 -9.65 -11.67
N TRP A 102 -7.36 -10.19 -10.54
CA TRP A 102 -8.75 -10.11 -10.10
C TRP A 102 -8.86 -9.54 -8.69
N ARG A 103 -9.91 -8.75 -8.47
CA ARG A 103 -10.33 -8.34 -7.14
C ARG A 103 -11.58 -9.15 -6.76
N LEU A 104 -11.55 -9.73 -5.58
CA LEU A 104 -12.66 -10.47 -4.99
C LEU A 104 -13.11 -9.78 -3.71
N ARG A 105 -14.41 -9.71 -3.48
CA ARG A 105 -15.00 -9.24 -2.23
C ARG A 105 -16.00 -10.27 -1.75
N THR A 106 -15.90 -10.64 -0.47
CA THR A 106 -16.74 -11.69 0.11
C THR A 106 -16.97 -11.42 1.60
N THR A 107 -18.14 -11.80 2.11
CA THR A 107 -18.43 -11.81 3.53
C THR A 107 -18.06 -13.16 4.13
N VAL A 108 -17.17 -13.15 5.10
CA VAL A 108 -16.63 -14.34 5.75
C VAL A 108 -17.05 -14.35 7.22
N ARG A 109 -17.33 -15.54 7.77
CA ARG A 109 -17.58 -15.66 9.22
C ARG A 109 -16.28 -15.36 9.97
N ASP A 110 -16.36 -14.52 10.98
CA ASP A 110 -15.24 -14.19 11.86
C ASP A 110 -14.98 -15.35 12.85
N THR A 111 -14.46 -16.44 12.31
CA THR A 111 -14.07 -17.64 13.04
C THR A 111 -12.68 -18.10 12.59
N PRO A 112 -11.85 -18.66 13.50
CA PRO A 112 -10.56 -19.21 13.13
C PRO A 112 -10.69 -20.23 11.98
N GLY A 113 -9.84 -20.11 10.96
CA GLY A 113 -9.79 -21.02 9.82
C GLY A 113 -10.65 -20.62 8.61
N SER A 114 -11.55 -19.64 8.72
CA SER A 114 -12.37 -19.21 7.57
C SER A 114 -11.52 -18.69 6.41
N LEU A 115 -10.54 -17.83 6.71
CA LEU A 115 -9.61 -17.29 5.71
C LEU A 115 -8.70 -18.36 5.12
N GLU A 116 -8.31 -19.36 5.93
CA GLU A 116 -7.51 -20.49 5.47
C GLU A 116 -8.28 -21.33 4.44
N SER A 117 -9.59 -21.49 4.66
CA SER A 117 -10.46 -22.21 3.73
C SER A 117 -10.52 -21.55 2.36
N ILE A 118 -10.77 -20.24 2.32
CA ILE A 118 -10.78 -19.45 1.07
C ILE A 118 -9.40 -19.49 0.40
N THR A 119 -8.33 -19.29 1.18
CA THR A 119 -6.95 -19.32 0.66
C THR A 119 -6.61 -20.67 0.03
N ARG A 120 -7.10 -21.78 0.62
CA ARG A 120 -6.90 -23.13 0.09
C ARG A 120 -7.62 -23.31 -1.25
N GLN A 121 -8.86 -22.84 -1.36
CA GLN A 121 -9.64 -22.94 -2.59
C GLN A 121 -9.02 -22.15 -3.73
N LEU A 122 -8.63 -20.89 -3.46
CA LEU A 122 -7.93 -20.06 -4.45
C LEU A 122 -6.61 -20.69 -4.92
N ARG A 123 -5.90 -21.37 -4.03
CA ARG A 123 -4.68 -22.12 -4.40
C ARG A 123 -4.93 -23.32 -5.30
N MET A 124 -6.11 -23.95 -5.25
CA MET A 124 -6.43 -25.05 -6.18
C MET A 124 -6.66 -24.56 -7.61
N LEU A 125 -6.91 -23.26 -7.79
CA LEU A 125 -6.94 -22.58 -9.09
C LEU A 125 -5.57 -22.02 -9.51
N ASP A 126 -4.48 -22.48 -8.87
CA ASP A 126 -3.14 -21.91 -8.99
C ASP A 126 -3.07 -20.39 -8.71
N GLY A 127 -4.02 -19.89 -7.91
CA GLY A 127 -4.13 -18.49 -7.54
C GLY A 127 -3.12 -18.05 -6.48
N ASN A 128 -2.46 -16.93 -6.75
CA ASN A 128 -1.58 -16.24 -5.82
C ASN A 128 -2.25 -15.01 -5.23
N ILE A 129 -2.41 -14.98 -3.90
CA ILE A 129 -3.01 -13.82 -3.20
C ILE A 129 -1.95 -12.75 -3.00
N LEU A 130 -2.16 -11.60 -3.64
CA LEU A 130 -1.25 -10.45 -3.65
C LEU A 130 -1.58 -9.44 -2.56
N GLY A 131 -2.85 -9.36 -2.15
CA GLY A 131 -3.31 -8.44 -1.11
C GLY A 131 -4.56 -8.98 -0.44
N VAL A 132 -4.68 -8.72 0.86
CA VAL A 132 -5.88 -8.98 1.65
C VAL A 132 -6.19 -7.75 2.48
N GLN A 133 -7.43 -7.28 2.41
CA GLN A 133 -7.94 -6.25 3.28
C GLN A 133 -9.18 -6.79 3.99
N VAL A 134 -9.20 -6.65 5.31
CA VAL A 134 -10.32 -7.09 6.15
C VAL A 134 -11.00 -5.87 6.71
N GLN A 135 -12.30 -5.74 6.47
CA GLN A 135 -13.13 -4.71 7.06
C GLN A 135 -14.18 -5.33 7.99
N PRO A 136 -14.35 -4.81 9.22
CA PRO A 136 -15.41 -5.29 10.10
C PRO A 136 -16.78 -4.91 9.49
N GLY A 137 -17.67 -5.89 9.38
CA GLY A 137 -19.06 -5.71 8.94
C GLY A 137 -20.06 -6.19 9.99
N ALA A 138 -21.32 -5.77 9.86
CA ALA A 138 -22.38 -6.11 10.81
C ALA A 138 -22.71 -7.62 10.82
N ASP A 139 -22.63 -8.29 9.66
CA ASP A 139 -22.97 -9.72 9.46
C ASP A 139 -21.74 -10.63 9.28
N GLY A 140 -20.56 -10.14 9.64
CA GLY A 140 -19.27 -10.81 9.46
C GLY A 140 -18.19 -9.87 8.90
N ALA A 141 -16.95 -10.35 8.87
CA ALA A 141 -15.86 -9.63 8.23
C ALA A 141 -16.10 -9.60 6.72
N VAL A 142 -15.92 -8.43 6.11
CA VAL A 142 -15.89 -8.29 4.67
C VAL A 142 -14.42 -8.32 4.27
N ASP A 143 -14.06 -9.35 3.54
CA ASP A 143 -12.69 -9.58 3.07
C ASP A 143 -12.60 -9.21 1.59
N GLU A 144 -11.60 -8.41 1.25
CA GLU A 144 -11.23 -8.06 -0.10
C GLU A 144 -9.87 -8.67 -0.44
N PHE A 145 -9.82 -9.42 -1.52
CA PHE A 145 -8.63 -10.10 -2.02
C PHE A 145 -8.24 -9.52 -3.37
N VAL A 146 -6.94 -9.37 -3.60
CA VAL A 146 -6.39 -9.19 -4.95
C VAL A 146 -5.59 -10.45 -5.27
N VAL A 147 -5.93 -11.12 -6.36
CA VAL A 147 -5.30 -12.37 -6.78
C VAL A 147 -4.75 -12.27 -8.19
N ASP A 148 -3.64 -12.95 -8.40
CA ASP A 148 -3.11 -13.32 -9.71
C ASP A 148 -3.49 -14.77 -9.98
N VAL A 149 -4.13 -15.03 -11.12
CA VAL A 149 -4.53 -16.36 -11.57
C VAL A 149 -4.16 -16.56 -13.04
N PRO A 150 -3.97 -17.82 -13.50
CA PRO A 150 -3.79 -18.12 -14.91
C PRO A 150 -4.87 -17.48 -15.80
N GLU A 151 -4.53 -17.15 -17.05
CA GLU A 151 -5.45 -16.47 -17.99
C GLU A 151 -6.71 -17.28 -18.30
N GLU A 152 -6.68 -18.59 -18.13
CA GLU A 152 -7.79 -19.50 -18.38
C GLU A 152 -8.85 -19.46 -17.27
N ILE A 153 -8.52 -18.92 -16.10
CA ILE A 153 -9.43 -18.84 -14.95
C ILE A 153 -10.45 -17.71 -15.17
N THR A 154 -11.72 -18.07 -15.07
CA THR A 154 -12.83 -17.12 -15.28
C THR A 154 -13.34 -16.55 -13.96
N ALA A 155 -14.10 -15.45 -14.05
CA ALA A 155 -14.82 -14.89 -12.91
C ALA A 155 -15.70 -15.95 -12.19
N ARG A 156 -16.28 -16.87 -12.96
CA ARG A 156 -17.15 -17.92 -12.40
C ARG A 156 -16.36 -18.90 -11.54
N ASP A 157 -15.20 -19.35 -12.01
CA ASP A 157 -14.33 -20.27 -11.26
C ASP A 157 -13.90 -19.65 -9.92
N LEU A 158 -13.62 -18.35 -9.93
CA LEU A 158 -13.29 -17.59 -8.72
C LEU A 158 -14.47 -17.48 -7.75
N VAL A 159 -15.69 -17.24 -8.24
CA VAL A 159 -16.90 -17.25 -7.38
C VAL A 159 -17.05 -18.61 -6.73
N GLU A 160 -17.03 -19.68 -7.53
CA GLU A 160 -17.23 -21.05 -7.04
C GLU A 160 -16.16 -21.41 -5.99
N ALA A 161 -14.88 -21.10 -6.23
CA ALA A 161 -13.81 -21.34 -5.27
C ALA A 161 -13.99 -20.55 -3.94
N VAL A 162 -14.41 -19.29 -3.99
CA VAL A 162 -14.62 -18.50 -2.77
C VAL A 162 -15.84 -19.00 -1.98
N GLU A 163 -16.91 -19.39 -2.68
CA GLU A 163 -18.11 -19.96 -2.06
C GLU A 163 -17.82 -21.33 -1.41
N ASP A 164 -17.05 -22.19 -2.08
CA ASP A 164 -16.56 -23.47 -1.52
C ASP A 164 -15.63 -23.25 -0.30
N GLY A 165 -15.00 -22.06 -0.23
CA GLY A 165 -14.21 -21.61 0.90
C GLY A 165 -15.06 -21.16 2.10
N GLY A 166 -16.38 -21.04 1.94
CA GLY A 166 -17.32 -20.53 2.93
C GLY A 166 -17.60 -19.02 2.84
N GLY A 167 -17.15 -18.38 1.76
CA GLY A 167 -17.48 -17.01 1.41
C GLY A 167 -18.96 -16.83 1.07
N ARG A 168 -19.50 -15.64 1.29
CA ARG A 168 -20.88 -15.26 0.95
C ARG A 168 -20.91 -13.91 0.27
N ASN A 169 -21.96 -13.62 -0.48
CA ASN A 169 -22.11 -12.36 -1.22
C ASN A 169 -20.87 -12.06 -2.10
N VAL A 170 -20.37 -13.10 -2.78
CA VAL A 170 -19.12 -13.01 -3.53
C VAL A 170 -19.29 -12.10 -4.74
N GLN A 171 -18.39 -11.15 -4.88
CA GLN A 171 -18.29 -10.26 -6.03
C GLN A 171 -16.87 -10.34 -6.57
N VAL A 172 -16.75 -10.42 -7.90
CA VAL A 172 -15.47 -10.52 -8.60
C VAL A 172 -15.45 -9.60 -9.80
N TRP A 173 -14.31 -8.94 -10.00
CA TRP A 173 -14.08 -8.08 -11.15
C TRP A 173 -12.60 -8.02 -11.51
N PRO A 174 -12.27 -7.84 -12.80
CA PRO A 174 -10.89 -7.71 -13.24
C PRO A 174 -10.27 -6.44 -12.64
N THR A 175 -8.96 -6.48 -12.41
CA THR A 175 -8.24 -5.36 -11.80
C THR A 175 -6.82 -5.22 -12.35
N THR A 176 -6.09 -4.22 -11.86
CA THR A 176 -4.69 -3.98 -12.21
C THR A 176 -3.84 -3.89 -10.95
N ALA A 177 -2.51 -3.81 -11.10
CA ALA A 177 -1.60 -3.65 -9.98
C ALA A 177 -1.90 -2.39 -9.12
N LEU A 178 -2.65 -1.41 -9.65
CA LEU A 178 -3.12 -0.24 -8.89
C LEU A 178 -4.00 -0.64 -7.69
N ALA A 179 -4.66 -1.80 -7.74
CA ALA A 179 -5.44 -2.32 -6.64
C ALA A 179 -4.62 -2.70 -5.39
N LEU A 180 -3.31 -2.86 -5.54
CA LEU A 180 -2.38 -3.18 -4.45
C LEU A 180 -1.91 -1.94 -3.67
N VAL A 181 -2.24 -0.73 -4.15
CA VAL A 181 -1.97 0.49 -3.40
C VAL A 181 -2.77 0.45 -2.11
N ASP A 182 -2.09 0.60 -0.98
CA ASP A 182 -2.72 0.56 0.33
C ASP A 182 -3.73 1.71 0.49
N ASN A 183 -4.75 1.47 1.32
CA ASN A 183 -5.84 2.44 1.52
C ASN A 183 -5.35 3.80 2.05
N PRO A 184 -4.38 3.89 2.98
CA PRO A 184 -3.77 5.17 3.37
C PRO A 184 -3.17 5.93 2.17
N THR A 185 -2.37 5.28 1.34
CA THR A 185 -1.79 5.92 0.15
C THR A 185 -2.87 6.36 -0.83
N ARG A 186 -3.88 5.53 -1.11
CA ARG A 186 -5.03 5.91 -1.94
C ARG A 186 -5.77 7.13 -1.39
N ALA A 187 -5.99 7.19 -0.08
CA ALA A 187 -6.64 8.32 0.58
C ALA A 187 -5.82 9.62 0.44
N LEU A 188 -4.49 9.54 0.57
CA LEU A 188 -3.61 10.69 0.38
C LEU A 188 -3.57 11.16 -1.08
N CYS A 189 -3.51 10.25 -2.05
CA CYS A 189 -3.63 10.60 -3.47
C CYS A 189 -4.98 11.27 -3.78
N THR A 190 -6.06 10.78 -3.18
CA THR A 190 -7.40 11.39 -3.29
C THR A 190 -7.42 12.78 -2.66
N ALA A 191 -6.80 12.96 -1.49
CA ALA A 191 -6.69 14.26 -0.83
C ALA A 191 -5.90 15.27 -1.68
N LEU A 192 -4.81 14.83 -2.33
CA LEU A 192 -4.06 15.67 -3.28
C LEU A 192 -4.91 16.08 -4.47
N ARG A 193 -5.62 15.14 -5.11
CA ARG A 193 -6.57 15.40 -6.20
C ARG A 193 -7.61 16.45 -5.81
N VAL A 194 -8.21 16.31 -4.62
CA VAL A 194 -9.20 17.26 -4.09
C VAL A 194 -8.58 18.63 -3.78
N ALA A 195 -7.34 18.67 -3.25
CA ALA A 195 -6.64 19.93 -2.99
C ALA A 195 -6.26 20.67 -4.29
N GLU A 196 -5.91 19.94 -5.34
CA GLU A 196 -5.62 20.52 -6.66
C GLU A 196 -6.90 21.00 -7.36
N ALA A 197 -7.99 20.23 -7.24
CA ALA A 197 -9.27 20.50 -7.86
C ALA A 197 -10.43 20.26 -6.86
N PRO A 198 -10.80 21.24 -6.03
CA PRO A 198 -11.88 21.08 -5.05
C PRO A 198 -13.24 20.72 -5.67
N HIS A 199 -13.45 21.07 -6.95
CA HIS A 199 -14.62 20.70 -7.74
C HIS A 199 -14.69 19.21 -8.12
N GLU A 200 -13.63 18.44 -7.95
CA GLU A 200 -13.66 17.00 -8.17
C GLU A 200 -14.06 16.22 -6.91
N LEU A 201 -14.33 16.89 -5.78
CA LEU A 201 -14.69 16.24 -4.52
C LEU A 201 -15.75 15.13 -4.65
N PRO A 202 -16.90 15.31 -5.36
CA PRO A 202 -17.90 14.26 -5.46
C PRO A 202 -17.36 12.96 -6.06
N GLU A 203 -16.71 13.07 -7.22
CA GLU A 203 -16.14 11.93 -7.94
C GLU A 203 -14.95 11.32 -7.18
N ALA A 204 -14.10 12.17 -6.60
CA ALA A 204 -12.96 11.71 -5.82
C ALA A 204 -13.37 10.89 -4.58
N VAL A 205 -14.45 11.30 -3.90
CA VAL A 205 -14.98 10.53 -2.76
C VAL A 205 -15.71 9.28 -3.24
N ALA A 206 -16.46 9.34 -4.33
CA ALA A 206 -17.10 8.18 -4.96
C ALA A 206 -16.07 7.09 -5.29
N ASP A 207 -14.98 7.48 -5.96
CA ASP A 207 -13.85 6.61 -6.30
C ASP A 207 -13.17 6.01 -5.06
N LEU A 208 -12.97 6.81 -4.02
CA LEU A 208 -12.33 6.35 -2.78
C LEU A 208 -13.18 5.30 -2.04
N LEU A 209 -14.50 5.46 -2.06
CA LEU A 209 -15.44 4.61 -1.33
C LEU A 209 -16.05 3.46 -2.17
N GLY A 210 -15.77 3.42 -3.48
CA GLY A 210 -16.42 2.50 -4.40
C GLY A 210 -17.93 2.71 -4.43
N ALA A 211 -18.36 3.96 -4.54
CA ALA A 211 -19.75 4.38 -4.53
C ALA A 211 -20.08 5.19 -5.79
N GLU A 212 -21.36 5.48 -5.99
CA GLU A 212 -21.84 6.32 -7.07
C GLU A 212 -22.35 7.65 -6.50
N VAL A 213 -22.06 8.76 -7.18
CA VAL A 213 -22.70 10.05 -6.90
C VAL A 213 -24.14 9.98 -7.42
N VAL A 214 -25.11 10.26 -6.57
CA VAL A 214 -26.53 10.25 -6.94
C VAL A 214 -27.15 11.62 -6.75
N ASP A 215 -28.09 11.96 -7.63
CA ASP A 215 -28.93 13.13 -7.45
C ASP A 215 -29.78 12.97 -6.18
N GLY A 216 -29.93 14.06 -5.44
CA GLY A 216 -30.72 14.08 -4.22
C GLY A 216 -32.19 13.74 -4.50
N GLY A 217 -32.83 13.00 -3.59
CA GLY A 217 -34.18 12.50 -3.78
C GLY A 217 -34.82 11.84 -2.55
N PRO A 218 -36.02 11.25 -2.70
CA PRO A 218 -36.71 10.54 -1.62
C PRO A 218 -35.87 9.37 -1.10
N GLY A 219 -35.64 9.32 0.22
CA GLY A 219 -34.77 8.32 0.86
C GLY A 219 -33.36 8.82 1.17
N ASP A 220 -33.06 10.09 0.90
CA ASP A 220 -31.79 10.69 1.30
C ASP A 220 -31.62 10.76 2.82
N PRO A 221 -30.38 10.60 3.32
CA PRO A 221 -30.06 10.81 4.71
C PRO A 221 -30.51 12.20 5.19
N THR A 222 -31.29 12.24 6.27
CA THR A 222 -31.54 13.48 7.02
C THR A 222 -30.30 13.95 7.77
N SER A 223 -29.40 13.00 8.11
CA SER A 223 -28.08 13.20 8.71
C SER A 223 -26.99 12.73 7.74
N HIS A 224 -25.90 12.13 8.23
CA HIS A 224 -24.78 11.66 7.42
C HIS A 224 -25.05 10.32 6.71
N LEU A 225 -25.79 9.40 7.33
CA LEU A 225 -26.09 8.07 6.78
C LEU A 225 -27.60 7.84 6.71
N SER A 226 -28.05 7.11 5.69
CA SER A 226 -29.42 6.58 5.60
C SER A 226 -29.65 5.52 6.69
N GLY A 227 -30.91 5.18 6.97
CA GLY A 227 -31.28 4.17 7.98
C GLY A 227 -30.69 2.78 7.70
N ASP A 228 -30.50 2.42 6.44
CA ASP A 228 -29.83 1.20 5.98
C ASP A 228 -28.33 1.40 5.71
N ALA A 229 -27.82 2.61 5.95
CA ALA A 229 -26.45 3.06 5.69
C ALA A 229 -25.98 2.88 4.23
N THR A 230 -26.83 2.59 3.25
CA THR A 230 -26.41 2.44 1.84
C THR A 230 -26.27 3.77 1.10
N ARG A 231 -26.72 4.86 1.73
CA ARG A 231 -26.52 6.24 1.27
C ARG A 231 -25.74 7.05 2.31
N LEU A 232 -24.78 7.83 1.83
CA LEU A 232 -23.93 8.74 2.61
C LEU A 232 -24.08 10.15 2.07
N LYS A 233 -24.40 11.09 2.94
CA LYS A 233 -24.50 12.51 2.62
C LYS A 233 -23.31 13.25 3.21
N ILE A 234 -22.59 13.98 2.36
CA ILE A 234 -21.50 14.87 2.75
C ILE A 234 -21.85 16.31 2.36
N HIS A 235 -21.43 17.27 3.19
CA HIS A 235 -21.58 18.68 2.88
C HIS A 235 -20.30 19.19 2.23
N ALA A 236 -20.43 19.75 1.02
CA ALA A 236 -19.33 20.29 0.24
C ALA A 236 -19.54 21.79 0.03
N GLY A 237 -19.53 22.57 1.12
CA GLY A 237 -19.71 24.02 1.18
C GLY A 237 -20.39 24.66 -0.03
N TRP A 238 -19.57 25.14 -0.97
CA TRP A 238 -19.93 25.88 -2.18
C TRP A 238 -20.86 25.13 -3.17
N ARG A 239 -20.87 23.79 -3.14
CA ARG A 239 -21.68 22.94 -4.03
C ARG A 239 -22.92 22.35 -3.35
N GLY A 240 -23.12 22.63 -2.06
CA GLY A 240 -24.20 22.05 -1.28
C GLY A 240 -23.92 20.61 -0.85
N ALA A 241 -24.98 19.84 -0.59
CA ALA A 241 -24.84 18.46 -0.17
C ALA A 241 -24.60 17.54 -1.37
N VAL A 242 -23.64 16.62 -1.24
CA VAL A 242 -23.38 15.53 -2.17
C VAL A 242 -23.88 14.24 -1.54
N VAL A 243 -24.60 13.44 -2.31
CA VAL A 243 -25.11 12.14 -1.87
C VAL A 243 -24.40 11.04 -2.64
N LEU A 244 -23.88 10.07 -1.90
CA LEU A 244 -23.20 8.89 -2.40
C LEU A 244 -24.07 7.67 -2.10
N ALA A 245 -24.22 6.77 -3.04
CA ALA A 245 -24.98 5.54 -2.87
C ALA A 245 -24.14 4.31 -3.23
N ARG A 246 -24.39 3.22 -2.49
CA ARG A 246 -23.76 1.92 -2.74
C ARG A 246 -24.82 0.82 -2.55
N ALA A 247 -25.34 0.32 -3.67
CA ALA A 247 -26.43 -0.66 -3.66
C ALA A 247 -26.03 -1.94 -2.89
N GLY A 248 -26.81 -2.27 -1.85
CA GLY A 248 -26.64 -3.49 -1.07
C GLY A 248 -25.38 -3.55 -0.20
N GLN A 249 -24.62 -2.47 -0.03
CA GLN A 249 -23.40 -2.46 0.77
C GLN A 249 -23.32 -1.23 1.69
N PRO A 250 -23.55 -1.38 3.01
CA PRO A 250 -23.63 -0.25 3.92
C PRO A 250 -22.29 0.48 4.13
N PHE A 251 -22.39 1.80 4.15
CA PHE A 251 -21.59 2.81 4.89
C PHE A 251 -21.01 2.34 6.23
N THR A 252 -19.70 2.11 6.36
CA THR A 252 -19.05 2.07 7.68
C THR A 252 -18.84 3.49 8.25
N LEU A 253 -18.72 3.61 9.57
CA LEU A 253 -18.40 4.87 10.24
C LEU A 253 -17.05 5.44 9.80
N ALA A 254 -16.05 4.57 9.55
CA ALA A 254 -14.73 4.99 9.11
C ALA A 254 -14.75 5.53 7.67
N GLU A 255 -15.56 4.94 6.78
CA GLU A 255 -15.78 5.45 5.42
C GLU A 255 -16.45 6.83 5.46
N SER A 256 -17.51 6.97 6.26
CA SER A 256 -18.19 8.26 6.46
C SER A 256 -17.23 9.33 7.01
N ALA A 257 -16.41 9.00 8.01
CA ALA A 257 -15.44 9.93 8.57
C ALA A 257 -14.40 10.39 7.53
N ARG A 258 -13.88 9.48 6.69
CA ARG A 258 -12.95 9.84 5.60
C ARG A 258 -13.59 10.79 4.59
N ALA A 259 -14.83 10.53 4.21
CA ALA A 259 -15.57 11.37 3.27
C ALA A 259 -15.73 12.81 3.80
N HIS A 260 -16.09 12.95 5.08
CA HIS A 260 -16.23 14.27 5.72
C HIS A 260 -14.89 15.00 5.82
N ARG A 261 -13.78 14.31 6.11
CA ARG A 261 -12.45 14.94 6.15
C ARG A 261 -11.98 15.41 4.77
N LEU A 262 -12.32 14.71 3.70
CA LEU A 262 -12.05 15.18 2.33
C LEU A 262 -12.89 16.40 1.98
N ALA A 263 -14.15 16.45 2.41
CA ALA A 263 -14.99 17.61 2.21
C ALA A 263 -14.48 18.85 2.96
N GLU A 264 -14.07 18.68 4.22
CA GLU A 264 -13.43 19.74 5.02
C GLU A 264 -12.14 20.25 4.37
N LEU A 265 -11.30 19.34 3.84
CA LEU A 265 -10.09 19.72 3.10
C LEU A 265 -10.43 20.57 1.85
N ALA A 266 -11.45 20.18 1.08
CA ALA A 266 -11.88 20.92 -0.10
C ALA A 266 -12.32 22.34 0.26
N GLU A 267 -13.10 22.50 1.33
CA GLU A 267 -13.56 23.80 1.82
C GLU A 267 -12.40 24.70 2.25
N LEU A 268 -11.42 24.16 3.00
CA LEU A 268 -10.26 24.91 3.46
C LEU A 268 -9.39 25.40 2.29
N VAL A 269 -9.11 24.52 1.31
CA VAL A 269 -8.27 24.87 0.16
C VAL A 269 -8.96 25.91 -0.73
N ASP A 270 -10.27 25.79 -0.93
CA ASP A 270 -11.03 26.77 -1.72
C ASP A 270 -11.09 28.14 -1.03
N GLY A 271 -11.32 28.16 0.30
CA GLY A 271 -11.28 29.39 1.10
C GLY A 271 -9.92 30.13 1.04
N VAL A 272 -8.81 29.39 1.02
CA VAL A 272 -7.47 29.96 0.82
C VAL A 272 -7.31 30.56 -0.58
N ARG A 273 -7.79 29.90 -1.64
CA ARG A 273 -7.74 30.42 -3.01
C ARG A 273 -8.52 31.72 -3.16
N LEU A 274 -9.73 31.78 -2.59
CA LEU A 274 -10.57 32.98 -2.61
C LEU A 274 -9.93 34.15 -1.86
N SER A 275 -9.31 33.88 -0.70
CA SER A 275 -8.59 34.90 0.09
C SER A 275 -7.33 35.42 -0.64
N GLY A 276 -6.59 34.54 -1.33
CA GLY A 276 -5.43 34.90 -2.12
C GLY A 276 -5.74 35.77 -3.34
N LEU A 277 -6.87 35.52 -4.02
CA LEU A 277 -7.37 36.36 -5.12
C LEU A 277 -7.81 37.75 -4.64
N GLY A 278 -8.38 37.85 -3.42
CA GLY A 278 -8.76 39.13 -2.81
C GLY A 278 -7.58 40.02 -2.41
N ALA A 279 -6.43 39.42 -2.07
CA ALA A 279 -5.21 40.15 -1.71
C ALA A 279 -4.41 40.67 -2.93
N ALA A 280 -4.70 40.19 -4.14
CA ALA A 280 -3.99 40.54 -5.37
C ALA A 280 -4.65 41.68 -6.17
N ALA A 281 -5.74 42.29 -5.69
CA ALA A 281 -6.33 43.46 -6.34
C ALA A 281 -5.47 44.71 -6.07
N PRO A 282 -4.93 45.40 -7.09
CA PRO A 282 -4.02 46.51 -6.88
C PRO A 282 -4.75 47.75 -6.35
N HIS A 283 -4.10 48.44 -5.41
CA HIS A 283 -4.35 49.85 -5.11
C HIS A 283 -4.25 50.65 -6.42
N ALA A 284 -5.41 50.97 -7.01
CA ALA A 284 -5.52 52.05 -7.97
C ALA A 284 -5.61 53.35 -7.16
N GLU A 285 -4.45 53.97 -6.91
CA GLU A 285 -4.35 55.33 -6.39
C GLU A 285 -4.89 56.32 -7.45
N GLY A 286 -5.74 57.24 -6.99
CA GLY A 286 -6.13 58.46 -7.70
C GLY A 286 -5.34 59.66 -7.19
#